data_AF-A0A1F6HCF5-F1
#
_entry.id   AF-A0A1F6HCF5-F1
#
_cell.length_a   1.000
_cell.length_b   1.000
_cell.length_c   1.000
_cell.angle_alpha   90.00
_cell.angle_beta   90.00
_cell.angle_gamma   90.00
#
_symmetry.space_group_name_H-M   'P 1'
#
loop_
_entity.id
_entity.type
_entity.pdbx_description
1 polymer ?
#
loop_
_entity_poly.entity_id
_entity_poly.type
_entity_poly.pdbx_seq_one_letter_code
_entity_poly.pdbx_strand_id
1 'polypeptide(L)'
;MLGKHHSEETKRKISNANKGNKNWLGKKHSEETKKKMSESKKGNKYNLGRKFSEEHKRKMSQAHKGHKPSCWKNGISKNHVIYLKEWRHKKGVSKSFNHRHGLSHTKEYKKLYRYKRQAVMKDGGKLTIKIIQLVYEDNIKKFGTLTCYLCLKPIKFSKEHLEHKIPLSRGGTNEYNNLDIACQKCNNKKNTKTEQEFRNILKSVEGV
;
A
#
# COMPACT_ATOMS: atom_id res chain seq x y z
N MET A 1 16.73 -29.60 6.14
CA MET A 1 16.47 -30.37 7.36
C MET A 1 16.10 -29.39 8.47
N LEU A 2 14.87 -29.41 8.98
CA LEU A 2 14.57 -28.70 10.23
C LEU A 2 15.29 -29.45 11.35
N GLY A 3 15.94 -28.72 12.25
CA GLY A 3 16.45 -29.31 13.49
C GLY A 3 15.30 -30.06 14.16
N LYS A 4 15.50 -31.35 14.43
CA LYS A 4 14.50 -32.19 15.09
C LYS A 4 14.10 -31.48 16.39
N HIS A 5 12.84 -31.07 16.52
CA HIS A 5 12.35 -30.51 17.77
C HIS A 5 12.31 -31.65 18.79
N HIS A 6 13.14 -31.54 19.82
CA HIS A 6 13.20 -32.49 20.91
C HIS A 6 11.84 -32.62 21.59
N SER A 7 11.44 -33.84 21.97
CA SER A 7 10.24 -34.04 22.79
C SER A 7 10.37 -33.30 24.11
N GLU A 8 9.26 -33.02 24.79
CA GLU A 8 9.30 -32.37 26.11
C GLU A 8 10.17 -33.16 27.10
N GLU A 9 10.15 -34.49 27.02
CA GLU A 9 11.04 -35.34 27.80
C GLU A 9 12.52 -35.09 27.47
N THR A 10 12.87 -35.05 26.18
CA THR A 10 14.24 -34.77 25.75
C THR A 10 14.68 -33.35 26.10
N LYS A 11 13.80 -32.35 25.96
CA LYS A 11 14.06 -30.98 26.42
C LYS A 11 14.32 -30.94 27.92
N ARG A 12 13.54 -31.69 28.72
CA ARG A 12 13.71 -31.78 30.17
C ARG A 12 15.03 -32.45 30.54
N LYS A 13 15.45 -33.51 29.84
CA LYS A 13 16.77 -34.14 30.01
C LYS A 13 17.91 -33.16 29.70
N ILE A 14 17.83 -32.44 28.57
CA ILE A 14 18.82 -31.42 28.19
C ILE A 14 18.85 -30.28 29.23
N SER A 15 17.69 -29.84 29.71
CA SER A 15 17.58 -28.79 30.72
C SER A 15 18.20 -29.22 32.05
N ASN A 16 17.95 -30.45 32.49
CA ASN A 16 18.51 -30.98 33.74
C ASN A 16 20.03 -31.14 33.63
N ALA A 17 20.54 -31.64 32.51
CA ALA A 17 21.98 -31.81 32.28
C ALA A 17 22.75 -30.47 32.25
N ASN A 18 22.12 -29.40 31.75
CA ASN A 18 22.72 -28.07 31.70
C ASN A 18 22.42 -27.22 32.94
N LYS A 19 21.64 -27.73 33.90
CA LYS A 19 21.25 -26.98 35.10
C LYS A 19 22.49 -26.73 35.96
N GLY A 20 22.84 -25.45 36.13
CA GLY A 20 24.02 -25.03 36.90
C GLY A 20 25.30 -24.83 36.07
N ASN A 21 25.30 -25.11 34.76
CA ASN A 21 26.45 -24.84 33.91
C ASN A 21 26.61 -23.32 33.67
N LYS A 22 27.65 -22.73 34.27
CA LYS A 22 27.97 -21.30 34.16
C LYS A 22 29.18 -21.00 33.28
N ASN A 23 29.78 -22.01 32.64
CA ASN A 23 31.12 -21.90 32.04
C ASN A 23 31.25 -20.82 30.96
N TRP A 24 30.16 -20.55 30.22
CA TRP A 24 30.07 -19.56 29.16
C TRP A 24 29.05 -18.45 29.44
N LEU A 25 28.40 -18.46 30.61
CA LEU A 25 27.37 -17.48 30.94
C LEU A 25 28.03 -16.10 31.12
N GLY A 26 27.68 -15.16 30.24
CA GLY A 26 28.21 -13.80 30.23
C GLY A 26 29.60 -13.62 29.60
N LYS A 27 30.26 -14.69 29.13
CA LYS A 27 31.56 -14.59 28.47
C LYS A 27 31.41 -14.24 26.98
N LYS A 28 32.25 -13.33 26.50
CA LYS A 28 32.40 -13.02 25.06
C LYS A 28 33.75 -13.54 24.58
N HIS A 29 33.82 -13.96 23.32
CA HIS A 29 35.11 -14.27 22.69
C HIS A 29 36.01 -13.03 22.73
N SER A 30 37.28 -13.22 23.06
CA SER A 30 38.31 -12.18 22.93
C SER A 30 38.47 -11.78 21.46
N GLU A 31 38.92 -10.56 21.23
CA GLU A 31 39.18 -10.06 19.86
C GLU A 31 40.21 -10.94 19.13
N GLU A 32 41.21 -11.47 19.84
CA GLU A 32 42.16 -12.43 19.28
C GLU A 32 41.49 -13.73 18.80
N THR A 33 40.55 -14.26 19.58
CA THR A 33 39.80 -15.47 19.21
C THR A 33 38.90 -15.22 18.01
N LYS A 34 38.24 -14.05 17.95
CA LYS A 34 37.45 -13.64 16.79
C LYS A 34 38.30 -13.49 15.53
N LYS A 35 39.52 -12.94 15.68
CA LYS A 35 40.47 -12.79 14.58
C LYS A 35 40.90 -14.15 14.02
N LYS A 36 41.26 -15.11 14.88
CA LYS A 36 41.57 -16.51 14.47
C LYS A 36 40.40 -17.20 13.74
N MET A 37 39.16 -17.00 14.22
CA MET A 37 37.96 -17.51 13.53
C MET A 37 37.72 -16.84 12.17
N SER A 38 38.05 -15.55 12.04
CA SER A 38 37.94 -14.81 10.78
C SER A 38 39.00 -15.26 9.77
N GLU A 39 40.26 -15.37 10.22
CA GLU A 39 41.40 -15.78 9.40
C GLU A 39 41.25 -17.20 8.86
N SER A 40 40.80 -18.15 9.69
CA SER A 40 40.54 -19.54 9.25
C SER A 40 39.46 -19.66 8.17
N LYS A 41 38.53 -18.69 8.08
CA LYS A 41 37.48 -18.66 7.04
C LYS A 41 37.87 -17.80 5.83
N LYS A 42 38.95 -17.03 5.93
CA LYS A 42 39.41 -16.13 4.87
C LYS A 42 39.98 -16.97 3.73
N GLY A 43 39.36 -16.88 2.56
CA GLY A 43 39.80 -17.60 1.36
C GLY A 43 39.12 -18.94 1.08
N ASN A 44 38.10 -19.33 1.86
CA ASN A 44 37.28 -20.50 1.50
C ASN A 44 36.48 -20.23 0.21
N LYS A 45 36.97 -20.78 -0.90
CA LYS A 45 36.38 -20.64 -2.24
C LYS A 45 35.55 -21.85 -2.69
N TYR A 46 35.40 -22.89 -1.86
CA TYR A 46 34.82 -24.18 -2.25
C TYR A 46 33.42 -24.08 -2.87
N ASN A 47 32.64 -23.07 -2.47
CA ASN A 47 31.30 -22.80 -3.00
C ASN A 47 31.22 -21.54 -3.89
N LEU A 48 32.33 -20.84 -4.11
CA LEU A 48 32.35 -19.60 -4.89
C LEU A 48 32.25 -19.94 -6.38
N GLY A 49 31.19 -19.48 -7.05
CA GLY A 49 30.99 -19.66 -8.50
C GLY A 49 30.46 -21.04 -8.92
N ARG A 50 30.26 -21.98 -7.99
CA ARG A 50 29.68 -23.29 -8.29
C ARG A 50 28.21 -23.15 -8.69
N LYS A 51 27.88 -23.50 -9.93
CA LYS A 51 26.50 -23.55 -10.43
C LYS A 51 26.02 -25.01 -10.42
N PHE A 52 24.82 -25.24 -9.91
CA PHE A 52 24.19 -26.56 -9.99
C PHE A 52 23.83 -26.90 -11.43
N SER A 53 24.02 -28.17 -11.83
CA SER A 53 23.52 -28.67 -13.11
C SER A 53 22.00 -28.65 -13.14
N GLU A 54 21.39 -28.59 -14.33
CA GLU A 54 19.94 -28.61 -14.48
C GLU A 54 19.31 -29.88 -13.88
N GLU A 55 19.99 -31.02 -14.00
CA GLU A 55 19.56 -32.27 -13.38
C GLU A 55 19.56 -32.16 -11.83
N HIS A 56 20.60 -31.55 -11.25
CA HIS A 56 20.69 -31.35 -9.80
C HIS A 56 19.63 -30.37 -9.30
N LYS A 57 19.38 -29.28 -10.06
CA LYS A 57 18.27 -28.34 -9.79
C LYS A 57 16.92 -29.04 -9.84
N ARG A 58 16.72 -29.93 -10.80
CA ARG A 58 15.48 -30.72 -10.95
C ARG A 58 15.29 -31.71 -9.80
N LYS A 59 16.34 -32.41 -9.37
CA LYS A 59 16.32 -33.28 -8.19
C LYS A 59 16.00 -32.50 -6.91
N MET A 60 16.61 -31.33 -6.71
CA MET A 60 16.27 -30.43 -5.61
C MET A 60 14.81 -29.94 -5.68
N SER A 61 14.34 -29.56 -6.87
CA SER A 61 12.96 -29.12 -7.07
C SER A 61 11.95 -30.22 -6.75
N GLN A 62 12.20 -31.44 -7.22
CA GLN A 62 11.35 -32.60 -6.93
C GLN A 62 11.35 -32.96 -5.44
N ALA A 63 12.52 -32.94 -4.78
CA ALA A 63 12.63 -33.21 -3.34
C ALA A 63 11.91 -32.15 -2.47
N HIS A 64 11.82 -30.91 -2.95
CA HIS A 64 11.10 -29.82 -2.26
C HIS A 64 9.64 -29.67 -2.72
N LYS A 65 9.22 -30.38 -3.77
CA LYS A 65 7.85 -30.33 -4.28
C LYS A 65 6.89 -30.88 -3.23
N GLY A 66 6.00 -30.04 -2.72
CA GLY A 66 5.08 -30.38 -1.63
C GLY A 66 5.65 -30.22 -0.22
N HIS A 67 6.96 -29.96 -0.07
CA HIS A 67 7.56 -29.73 1.24
C HIS A 67 7.37 -28.27 1.68
N LYS A 68 6.41 -28.02 2.57
CA LYS A 68 6.22 -26.72 3.22
C LYS A 68 7.23 -26.59 4.39
N PRO A 69 8.10 -25.56 4.42
CA PRO A 69 8.93 -25.29 5.59
C PRO A 69 8.05 -25.09 6.84
N SER A 70 8.51 -25.42 8.06
CA SER A 70 7.67 -25.26 9.27
C SER A 70 7.33 -23.80 9.56
N CYS A 71 8.20 -22.86 9.17
CA CYS A 71 7.89 -21.43 9.17
C CYS A 71 6.83 -21.04 8.13
N TRP A 72 6.42 -21.97 7.27
CA TRP A 72 5.33 -21.89 6.30
C TRP A 72 4.14 -22.80 6.67
N LYS A 73 4.15 -23.39 7.87
CA LYS A 73 2.90 -23.76 8.55
C LYS A 73 2.19 -22.54 9.13
N ASN A 74 2.92 -21.43 9.35
CA ASN A 74 2.41 -20.12 9.73
C ASN A 74 3.38 -19.03 9.23
N GLY A 75 3.68 -19.02 7.93
CA GLY A 75 4.38 -17.86 7.34
C GLY A 75 3.54 -16.68 7.73
N ILE A 76 4.11 -15.72 8.50
CA ILE A 76 3.37 -14.66 9.21
C ILE A 76 2.21 -14.26 8.32
N SER A 77 1.03 -14.78 8.65
CA SER A 77 -0.10 -14.61 7.75
C SER A 77 -0.37 -13.12 7.70
N LYS A 78 -1.06 -12.63 6.68
CA LYS A 78 -1.56 -11.24 6.73
C LYS A 78 -2.24 -10.99 8.09
N ASN A 79 -2.87 -12.01 8.67
CA ASN A 79 -3.48 -11.99 10.01
C ASN A 79 -2.46 -11.88 11.15
N HIS A 80 -1.26 -12.47 11.06
CA HIS A 80 -0.21 -12.32 12.08
C HIS A 80 0.47 -10.93 12.04
N VAL A 81 0.61 -10.31 10.85
CA VAL A 81 1.00 -8.89 10.76
C VAL A 81 -0.06 -7.98 11.39
N ILE A 82 -1.34 -8.26 11.14
CA ILE A 82 -2.48 -7.53 11.72
C ILE A 82 -2.50 -7.72 13.24
N TYR A 83 -2.39 -8.95 13.73
CA TYR A 83 -2.32 -9.31 15.15
C TYR A 83 -1.20 -8.57 15.90
N LEU A 84 0.03 -8.55 15.36
CA LEU A 84 1.15 -7.82 15.98
C LEU A 84 0.91 -6.31 16.06
N LYS A 85 0.24 -5.74 15.06
CA LYS A 85 -0.09 -4.32 15.01
C LYS A 85 -1.24 -3.97 15.97
N GLU A 86 -2.25 -4.83 16.10
CA GLU A 86 -3.32 -4.71 17.11
C GLU A 86 -2.76 -4.81 18.53
N TRP A 87 -1.88 -5.79 18.77
CA TRP A 87 -1.23 -5.99 20.06
C TRP A 87 -0.40 -4.77 20.49
N ARG A 88 0.39 -4.17 19.57
CA ARG A 88 1.17 -2.95 19.86
C ARG A 88 0.29 -1.75 20.20
N HIS A 89 -0.89 -1.64 19.61
CA HIS A 89 -1.85 -0.56 19.90
C HIS A 89 -2.56 -0.77 21.24
N LYS A 90 -3.03 -1.99 21.51
CA LYS A 90 -3.60 -2.36 22.83
C LYS A 90 -2.61 -2.15 23.98
N LYS A 91 -1.32 -2.35 23.72
CA LYS A 91 -0.25 -2.10 24.70
C LYS A 91 0.26 -0.66 24.74
N GLY A 92 -0.35 0.26 23.99
CA GLY A 92 0.04 1.69 23.96
C GLY A 92 1.41 1.98 23.36
N VAL A 93 2.11 0.96 22.84
CA VAL A 93 3.43 1.06 22.21
C VAL A 93 3.35 1.85 20.89
N SER A 94 2.18 1.85 20.24
CA SER A 94 1.88 2.67 19.08
C SER A 94 0.54 3.38 19.29
N LYS A 95 0.53 4.71 19.12
CA LYS A 95 -0.68 5.55 19.24
C LYS A 95 -1.62 5.46 18.02
N SER A 96 -1.25 4.74 16.96
CA SER A 96 -2.06 4.67 15.73
C SER A 96 -2.08 3.28 15.10
N PHE A 97 -3.19 2.56 15.32
CA PHE A 97 -3.52 1.36 14.54
C PHE A 97 -4.59 1.71 13.51
N ASN A 98 -4.20 1.76 12.25
CA ASN A 98 -5.13 2.02 11.15
C ASN A 98 -5.02 0.89 10.11
N HIS A 99 -5.93 -0.08 10.21
CA HIS A 99 -6.01 -1.25 9.31
C HIS A 99 -6.11 -0.86 7.82
N ARG A 100 -6.61 0.36 7.53
CA ARG A 100 -6.78 0.89 6.16
C ARG A 100 -5.46 1.27 5.45
N HIS A 101 -4.35 1.47 6.15
CA HIS A 101 -3.08 1.94 5.57
C HIS A 101 -1.94 0.90 5.57
N GLY A 102 -2.24 -0.36 5.90
CA GLY A 102 -1.22 -1.39 6.06
C GLY A 102 -0.39 -1.70 4.81
N LEU A 103 -0.92 -1.40 3.61
CA LEU A 103 -0.27 -1.65 2.33
C LEU A 103 -0.03 -0.38 1.49
N SER A 104 -0.55 0.80 1.88
CA SER A 104 -0.47 2.00 1.01
C SER A 104 0.96 2.49 0.76
N HIS A 105 1.88 2.15 1.65
CA HIS A 105 3.30 2.47 1.52
C HIS A 105 4.06 1.49 0.62
N THR A 106 3.52 0.28 0.36
CA THR A 106 4.23 -0.74 -0.42
C THR A 106 4.29 -0.34 -1.90
N LYS A 107 5.35 -0.78 -2.59
CA LYS A 107 5.56 -0.46 -4.01
C LYS A 107 4.44 -1.06 -4.86
N GLU A 108 3.99 -2.25 -4.52
CA GLU A 108 2.95 -3.01 -5.21
C GLU A 108 1.60 -2.30 -5.14
N TYR A 109 1.23 -1.78 -3.97
CA TYR A 109 -0.01 -1.03 -3.80
C TYR A 109 0.02 0.28 -4.60
N LYS A 110 1.13 1.03 -4.51
CA LYS A 110 1.31 2.26 -5.30
C LYS A 110 1.22 1.97 -6.79
N LYS A 111 1.83 0.87 -7.26
CA LYS A 111 1.78 0.40 -8.65
C LYS A 111 0.34 0.07 -9.06
N LEU A 112 -0.40 -0.70 -8.26
CA LEU A 112 -1.81 -1.05 -8.49
C LEU A 112 -2.69 0.21 -8.56
N TYR A 113 -2.55 1.13 -7.61
CA TYR A 113 -3.34 2.35 -7.56
C TYR A 113 -3.08 3.24 -8.78
N ARG A 114 -1.81 3.33 -9.22
CA ARG A 114 -1.44 4.02 -10.46
C ARG A 114 -2.13 3.39 -11.68
N TYR A 115 -2.15 2.07 -11.79
CA TYR A 115 -2.85 1.39 -12.89
C TYR A 115 -4.36 1.61 -12.85
N LYS A 116 -4.98 1.55 -11.67
CA LYS A 116 -6.40 1.88 -11.51
C LYS A 116 -6.70 3.32 -11.95
N ARG A 117 -5.87 4.28 -11.54
CA ARG A 117 -6.02 5.69 -11.97
C ARG A 117 -5.85 5.85 -13.47
N GLN A 118 -4.90 5.15 -14.09
CA GLN A 118 -4.70 5.17 -15.55
C GLN A 118 -5.90 4.58 -16.30
N ALA A 119 -6.46 3.47 -15.82
CA ALA A 119 -7.66 2.87 -16.41
C ALA A 119 -8.84 3.85 -16.33
N VAL A 120 -9.11 4.44 -15.17
CA VAL A 120 -10.17 5.45 -14.99
C VAL A 120 -9.97 6.66 -15.90
N MET A 121 -8.73 7.14 -16.05
CA MET A 121 -8.41 8.26 -16.95
C MET A 121 -8.62 7.89 -18.42
N LYS A 122 -8.37 6.64 -18.80
CA LYS A 122 -8.59 6.12 -20.15
C LYS A 122 -10.09 5.98 -20.44
N ASP A 123 -10.84 5.42 -19.49
CA ASP A 123 -12.29 5.21 -19.61
C ASP A 123 -13.04 6.54 -19.69
N GLY A 124 -12.56 7.57 -18.99
CA GLY A 124 -13.10 8.93 -19.08
C GLY A 124 -12.89 9.62 -20.43
N GLY A 125 -12.11 9.07 -21.35
CA GLY A 125 -11.86 9.68 -22.67
C GLY A 125 -10.86 10.84 -22.63
N LYS A 126 -10.50 11.36 -23.81
CA LYS A 126 -9.47 12.41 -23.95
C LYS A 126 -10.05 13.80 -23.70
N LEU A 127 -9.53 14.48 -22.68
CA LEU A 127 -9.80 15.91 -22.49
C LEU A 127 -8.98 16.72 -23.50
N THR A 128 -9.66 17.47 -24.37
CA THR A 128 -9.02 18.30 -25.40
C THR A 128 -9.15 19.78 -25.06
N ILE A 129 -8.22 20.60 -25.55
CA ILE A 129 -8.26 22.06 -25.38
C ILE A 129 -9.56 22.64 -25.93
N LYS A 130 -10.06 22.09 -27.05
CA LYS A 130 -11.34 22.49 -27.65
C LYS A 130 -12.51 22.30 -26.69
N ILE A 131 -12.59 21.15 -26.02
CA ILE A 131 -13.65 20.88 -25.03
C ILE A 131 -13.55 21.87 -23.87
N ILE A 132 -12.35 22.10 -23.33
CA ILE A 132 -12.15 23.05 -22.23
C ILE A 132 -12.60 24.44 -22.66
N GLN A 133 -12.18 24.91 -23.83
CA GLN A 133 -12.56 26.22 -24.36
C GLN A 133 -14.08 26.35 -24.52
N LEU A 134 -14.75 25.34 -25.09
CA LEU A 134 -16.22 25.33 -25.21
C LEU A 134 -16.91 25.45 -23.85
N VAL A 135 -16.44 24.73 -22.83
CA VAL A 135 -17.01 24.80 -21.47
C VAL A 135 -16.88 26.23 -20.90
N TYR A 136 -15.73 26.88 -21.07
CA TYR A 136 -15.51 28.25 -20.61
C TYR A 136 -16.39 29.25 -21.37
N GLU A 137 -16.42 29.15 -22.70
CA GLU A 137 -17.22 30.03 -23.55
C GLU A 137 -18.71 29.93 -23.22
N ASP A 138 -19.24 28.73 -23.06
CA ASP A 138 -20.66 28.54 -22.77
C ASP A 138 -21.03 29.00 -21.37
N ASN A 139 -20.14 28.83 -20.38
CA ASN A 139 -20.35 29.37 -19.04
C ASN A 139 -20.45 30.90 -19.09
N ILE A 140 -19.51 31.58 -19.77
CA ILE A 140 -19.49 33.04 -19.89
C ILE A 140 -20.69 33.53 -20.71
N LYS A 141 -21.03 32.88 -21.83
CA LYS A 141 -22.22 33.23 -22.64
C LYS A 141 -23.51 33.11 -21.83
N LYS A 142 -23.63 32.09 -20.98
CA LYS A 142 -24.82 31.83 -20.17
C LYS A 142 -25.01 32.84 -19.04
N PHE A 143 -23.93 33.24 -18.36
CA PHE A 143 -24.00 34.08 -17.16
C PHE A 143 -23.48 35.51 -17.37
N GLY A 144 -22.99 35.84 -18.57
CA GLY A 144 -22.31 37.10 -18.91
C GLY A 144 -20.88 37.22 -18.33
N THR A 145 -20.57 36.46 -17.28
CA THR A 145 -19.27 36.44 -16.60
C THR A 145 -18.91 35.02 -16.19
N LEU A 146 -17.63 34.74 -15.96
CA LEU A 146 -17.18 33.43 -15.46
C LEU A 146 -17.84 33.14 -14.10
N THR A 147 -18.70 32.13 -14.04
CA THR A 147 -19.61 31.90 -12.91
C THR A 147 -19.61 30.44 -12.50
N CYS A 148 -19.60 30.18 -11.19
CA CYS A 148 -19.70 28.83 -10.65
C CYS A 148 -21.06 28.20 -10.98
N TYR A 149 -21.11 27.06 -11.68
CA TYR A 149 -22.40 26.41 -12.03
C TYR A 149 -23.18 25.86 -10.83
N LEU A 150 -22.49 25.65 -9.68
CA LEU A 150 -23.08 25.10 -8.46
C LEU A 150 -23.67 26.17 -7.56
N CYS A 151 -22.94 27.26 -7.30
CA CYS A 151 -23.39 28.32 -6.39
C CYS A 151 -23.80 29.62 -7.09
N LEU A 152 -23.67 29.69 -8.41
CA LEU A 152 -24.06 30.82 -9.26
C LEU A 152 -23.37 32.15 -8.92
N LYS A 153 -22.23 32.09 -8.20
CA LYS A 153 -21.43 33.27 -7.87
C LYS A 153 -20.33 33.48 -8.92
N PRO A 154 -20.05 34.74 -9.31
CA PRO A 154 -18.98 35.05 -10.24
C PRO A 154 -17.62 34.65 -9.64
N ILE A 155 -16.73 34.18 -10.51
CA ILE A 155 -15.38 33.72 -10.17
C ILE A 155 -14.38 34.62 -10.90
N LYS A 156 -13.32 35.02 -10.21
CA LYS A 156 -12.18 35.66 -10.87
C LYS A 156 -11.38 34.62 -11.65
N PHE A 157 -10.94 34.97 -12.86
CA PHE A 157 -10.03 34.13 -13.63
C PHE A 157 -8.82 33.68 -12.78
N SER A 158 -8.35 32.46 -13.05
CA SER A 158 -7.31 31.72 -12.31
C SER A 158 -7.72 31.18 -10.92
N LYS A 159 -8.98 31.34 -10.49
CA LYS A 159 -9.50 30.74 -9.23
C LYS A 159 -10.56 29.68 -9.47
N GLU A 160 -10.93 29.46 -10.71
CA GLU A 160 -11.87 28.46 -11.17
C GLU A 160 -11.23 27.07 -11.27
N HIS A 161 -12.08 26.06 -11.28
CA HIS A 161 -11.70 24.67 -11.47
C HIS A 161 -12.64 24.05 -12.50
N LEU A 162 -12.07 23.32 -13.46
CA LEU A 162 -12.85 22.48 -14.36
C LEU A 162 -13.38 21.28 -13.57
N GLU A 163 -14.69 21.16 -13.47
CA GLU A 163 -15.38 20.23 -12.58
C GLU A 163 -16.23 19.24 -13.35
N HIS A 164 -16.15 17.96 -12.97
CA HIS A 164 -17.02 16.92 -13.53
C HIS A 164 -18.36 16.86 -12.79
N LYS A 165 -19.50 16.93 -13.49
CA LYS A 165 -20.84 16.74 -12.92
C LYS A 165 -20.99 15.35 -12.31
N ILE A 166 -20.53 14.32 -13.03
CA ILE A 166 -20.31 12.96 -12.55
C ILE A 166 -18.80 12.73 -12.44
N PRO A 167 -18.24 12.48 -11.24
CA PRO A 167 -16.81 12.26 -11.09
C PRO A 167 -16.29 11.05 -11.89
N LEU A 168 -15.06 11.13 -12.39
CA LEU A 168 -14.41 10.01 -13.11
C LEU A 168 -14.39 8.71 -12.27
N SER A 169 -14.23 8.81 -10.95
CA SER A 169 -14.28 7.65 -10.05
C SER A 169 -15.64 6.95 -9.97
N ARG A 170 -16.70 7.60 -10.48
CA ARG A 170 -18.07 7.08 -10.57
C ARG A 170 -18.52 6.87 -12.02
N GLY A 171 -17.57 6.76 -12.95
CA GLY A 171 -17.85 6.49 -14.37
C GLY A 171 -18.18 7.72 -15.21
N GLY A 172 -17.92 8.93 -14.71
CA GLY A 172 -18.05 10.13 -15.54
C GLY A 172 -17.00 10.21 -16.65
N THR A 173 -17.28 11.03 -17.66
CA THR A 173 -16.43 11.22 -18.84
C THR A 173 -15.84 12.64 -18.89
N ASN A 174 -14.84 12.86 -19.74
CA ASN A 174 -14.26 14.16 -20.08
C ASN A 174 -14.99 14.82 -21.27
N GLU A 175 -16.20 14.38 -21.56
CA GLU A 175 -17.05 14.99 -22.58
C GLU A 175 -17.60 16.31 -22.07
N TYR A 176 -17.86 17.22 -23.01
CA TYR A 176 -18.39 18.56 -22.74
C TYR A 176 -19.61 18.53 -21.80
N ASN A 177 -20.56 17.61 -22.03
CA ASN A 177 -21.80 17.54 -21.24
C ASN A 177 -21.57 17.27 -19.75
N ASN A 178 -20.48 16.57 -19.41
CA ASN A 178 -20.14 16.21 -18.04
C ASN A 178 -19.22 17.23 -17.36
N LEU A 179 -18.81 18.30 -18.04
CA LEU A 179 -17.88 19.30 -17.52
C LEU A 179 -18.58 20.65 -17.33
N ASP A 180 -18.15 21.39 -16.31
CA ASP A 180 -18.54 22.79 -16.09
C ASP A 180 -17.52 23.50 -15.17
N ILE A 181 -17.72 24.79 -14.92
CA ILE A 181 -16.82 25.63 -14.13
C ILE A 181 -17.30 25.73 -12.68
N ALA A 182 -16.48 25.29 -11.73
CA ALA A 182 -16.76 25.42 -10.31
C ALA A 182 -15.73 26.30 -9.58
N CYS A 183 -16.16 26.98 -8.52
CA CYS A 183 -15.23 27.60 -7.59
C CYS A 183 -14.61 26.54 -6.66
N GLN A 184 -13.41 26.82 -6.14
CA GLN A 184 -12.69 25.90 -5.25
C GLN A 184 -13.55 25.42 -4.05
N LYS A 185 -14.34 26.31 -3.45
CA LYS A 185 -15.22 25.98 -2.32
C LYS A 185 -16.28 24.93 -2.70
N CYS A 186 -16.92 25.09 -3.86
CA CYS A 186 -17.96 24.18 -4.31
C CYS A 186 -17.38 22.85 -4.78
N ASN A 187 -16.28 22.87 -5.54
CA ASN A 187 -15.56 21.66 -5.95
C ASN A 187 -15.18 20.81 -4.70
N ASN A 188 -14.53 21.44 -3.71
CA ASN A 188 -14.13 20.74 -2.48
C ASN A 188 -15.33 20.17 -1.70
N LYS A 189 -16.46 20.89 -1.63
CA LYS A 189 -17.67 20.40 -0.95
C LYS A 189 -18.34 19.25 -1.71
N LYS A 190 -18.39 19.32 -3.04
CA LYS A 190 -18.95 18.26 -3.89
C LYS A 190 -18.09 17.00 -3.84
N ASN A 191 -16.78 17.14 -4.01
CA ASN A 191 -15.82 16.04 -3.95
C ASN A 191 -16.25 14.88 -4.88
N THR A 192 -16.47 13.68 -4.35
CA THR A 192 -16.89 12.50 -5.12
C THR A 192 -18.40 12.37 -5.34
N LYS A 193 -19.19 13.37 -4.96
CA LYS A 193 -20.63 13.38 -5.21
C LYS A 193 -20.92 13.75 -6.67
N THR A 194 -21.99 13.18 -7.20
CA THR A 194 -22.59 13.66 -8.44
C THR A 194 -23.23 15.03 -8.23
N GLU A 195 -23.46 15.77 -9.31
CA GLU A 195 -24.19 17.04 -9.28
C GLU A 195 -25.55 16.88 -8.58
N GLN A 196 -26.31 15.83 -8.92
CA GLN A 196 -27.62 15.60 -8.32
C GLN A 196 -27.52 15.32 -6.82
N GLU A 197 -26.60 14.45 -6.39
CA GLU A 197 -26.34 14.17 -4.98
C GLU A 197 -25.99 15.47 -4.22
N PHE A 198 -25.17 16.34 -4.83
CA PHE A 198 -24.77 17.60 -4.22
C PHE A 198 -25.93 18.61 -4.13
N ARG A 199 -26.73 18.75 -5.20
CA ARG A 199 -27.92 19.62 -5.21
C ARG A 199 -28.97 19.17 -4.20
N ASN A 200 -29.19 17.87 -4.06
CA ASN A 200 -30.10 17.32 -3.06
C ASN A 200 -29.67 17.69 -1.63
N ILE A 201 -28.36 17.66 -1.35
CA ILE A 201 -27.84 18.07 -0.04
C ILE A 201 -28.07 19.56 0.20
N LEU A 202 -27.82 20.42 -0.79
CA LEU A 202 -28.08 21.85 -0.65
C LEU A 202 -29.56 22.12 -0.35
N LYS A 203 -30.48 21.48 -1.08
CA LYS A 203 -31.92 21.58 -0.82
C LYS A 203 -32.29 21.14 0.60
N SER A 204 -31.70 20.05 1.10
CA SER A 204 -31.95 19.57 2.46
C SER A 204 -31.42 20.49 3.57
N VAL A 205 -30.44 21.33 3.25
CA VAL A 205 -29.85 22.31 4.20
C VAL A 205 -30.60 23.64 4.13
N GLU A 206 -31.15 24.00 2.97
CA GLU A 206 -31.88 25.26 2.76
C GLU A 206 -33.35 25.19 3.17
N GLY A 207 -33.86 24.03 3.61
CA GLY A 207 -35.14 23.90 4.30
C GLY A 207 -36.34 24.32 3.45
N VAL A 208 -36.71 23.46 2.51
CA VAL A 208 -38.11 23.28 2.08
C VAL A 208 -38.55 21.89 2.51
#